data_AF-A0A2M9CF33-F1
#
_entry.id   AF-A0A2M9CF33-F1
#
_cell.length_a   1.000
_cell.length_b   1.000
_cell.length_c   1.000
_cell.angle_alpha   90.00
_cell.angle_beta   90.00
_cell.angle_gamma   90.00
#
_symmetry.space_group_name_H-M   'P 1'
#
loop_
_entity.id
_entity.type
_entity.pdbx_description
1 polymer ?
#
loop_
_entity_poly.entity_id
_entity_poly.type
_entity_poly.pdbx_seq_one_letter_code
_entity_poly.pdbx_strand_id
1 'polypeptide(L)'
;MEPESSDEERWLVIGGRRWRRTDPALPDDVVARLRSHLGRGRAGVRTATRSGDEAAVAAARHRVNLAKHALGERGPKWWESDERARLERAHAGLAQLDALDAPDAGARVSEGGTPDAGAPASGDAHAPGPDGPAVP
;
A
#
# COMPACT_ATOMS: atom_id res chain seq x y z
N MET A 1 -32.02 -1.24 -36.58
CA MET A 1 -31.96 -0.45 -35.33
C MET A 1 -31.76 -1.46 -34.22
N GLU A 2 -30.52 -1.60 -33.74
CA GLU A 2 -30.13 -2.27 -32.48
C GLU A 2 -28.63 -2.06 -32.31
N PRO A 3 -28.24 -1.13 -31.42
CA PRO A 3 -27.17 -1.46 -30.47
C PRO A 3 -27.38 -0.74 -29.11
N GLU A 4 -28.57 -0.83 -28.50
CA GLU A 4 -28.77 -0.27 -27.15
C GLU A 4 -28.18 -1.15 -26.05
N SER A 5 -28.25 -2.48 -26.19
CA SER A 5 -27.82 -3.43 -25.15
C SER A 5 -26.35 -3.28 -24.75
N SER A 6 -25.45 -3.15 -25.72
CA SER A 6 -24.01 -3.11 -25.41
C SER A 6 -23.56 -1.79 -24.80
N ASP A 7 -24.25 -0.68 -25.06
CA ASP A 7 -23.92 0.60 -24.42
C ASP A 7 -24.43 0.66 -22.96
N GLU A 8 -25.57 0.05 -22.67
CA GLU A 8 -26.11 -0.12 -21.31
C GLU A 8 -25.26 -1.07 -20.44
N GLU A 9 -24.63 -2.07 -21.05
CA GLU A 9 -23.67 -2.95 -20.39
C GLU A 9 -22.35 -2.23 -20.06
N ARG A 10 -21.95 -1.26 -20.88
CA ARG A 10 -20.66 -0.53 -20.74
C ARG A 10 -20.77 0.69 -19.82
N TRP A 11 -21.92 1.36 -19.82
CA TRP A 11 -22.09 2.66 -19.19
C TRP A 11 -23.25 2.72 -18.21
N LEU A 12 -23.03 3.43 -17.10
CA LEU A 12 -24.03 3.87 -16.13
C LEU A 12 -24.17 5.39 -16.24
N VAL A 13 -25.38 5.91 -16.40
CA VAL A 13 -25.64 7.37 -16.46
C VAL A 13 -26.15 7.86 -15.11
N ILE A 14 -25.43 8.78 -14.47
CA ILE A 14 -25.86 9.43 -13.21
C ILE A 14 -25.74 10.94 -13.38
N GLY A 15 -26.86 11.66 -13.21
CA GLY A 15 -26.91 13.12 -13.33
C GLY A 15 -26.45 13.63 -14.70
N GLY A 16 -26.79 12.91 -15.78
CA GLY A 16 -26.37 13.21 -17.16
C GLY A 16 -24.92 12.87 -17.49
N ARG A 17 -24.14 12.33 -16.54
CA ARG A 17 -22.73 11.94 -16.76
C ARG A 17 -22.62 10.43 -16.91
N ARG A 18 -21.88 9.98 -17.93
CA ARG A 18 -21.56 8.56 -18.16
C ARG A 18 -20.39 8.11 -17.28
N TRP A 19 -20.60 6.99 -16.61
CA TRP A 19 -19.62 6.28 -15.79
C TRP A 19 -19.45 4.88 -16.35
N ARG A 20 -18.23 4.36 -16.41
CA ARG A 20 -18.02 2.97 -16.81
C ARG A 20 -18.54 2.03 -15.74
N ARG A 21 -19.25 0.98 -16.16
CA ARG A 21 -19.66 -0.11 -15.27
C ARG A 21 -18.45 -0.99 -14.91
N THR A 22 -18.57 -1.68 -13.79
CA THR A 22 -17.66 -2.78 -13.42
C THR A 22 -17.62 -3.78 -14.57
N ASP A 23 -16.42 -4.27 -14.87
CA ASP A 23 -16.20 -5.26 -15.93
C ASP A 23 -17.00 -6.55 -15.62
N PRO A 24 -17.94 -6.96 -16.49
CA PRO A 24 -18.80 -8.11 -16.24
C PRO A 24 -18.07 -9.45 -16.36
N ALA A 25 -16.86 -9.48 -16.93
CA ALA A 25 -16.06 -10.71 -17.03
C ALA A 25 -15.32 -11.07 -15.73
N LEU A 26 -15.38 -10.22 -14.70
CA LEU A 26 -14.69 -10.46 -13.44
C LEU A 26 -15.43 -11.50 -12.58
N PRO A 27 -14.71 -12.46 -11.97
CA PRO A 27 -15.29 -13.36 -10.98
C PRO A 27 -15.90 -12.62 -9.79
N ASP A 28 -17.05 -13.10 -9.30
CA ASP A 28 -17.80 -12.45 -8.21
C ASP A 28 -16.99 -12.30 -6.93
N ASP A 29 -16.11 -13.25 -6.61
CA ASP A 29 -15.23 -13.21 -5.44
C ASP A 29 -14.19 -12.09 -5.57
N VAL A 30 -13.60 -11.92 -6.75
CA VAL A 30 -12.67 -10.83 -7.06
C VAL A 30 -13.39 -9.48 -6.96
N VAL A 31 -14.59 -9.36 -7.55
CA VAL A 31 -15.41 -8.14 -7.46
C VAL A 31 -15.76 -7.81 -6.02
N ALA A 32 -16.18 -8.79 -5.22
CA ALA A 32 -16.53 -8.60 -3.81
C ALA A 32 -15.34 -8.08 -2.99
N ARG A 33 -14.14 -8.67 -3.19
CA ARG A 33 -12.92 -8.23 -2.52
C ARG A 33 -12.52 -6.82 -2.94
N LEU A 34 -12.50 -6.53 -4.25
CA LEU A 34 -12.20 -5.19 -4.77
C LEU A 34 -13.17 -4.12 -4.22
N ARG A 35 -14.47 -4.43 -4.16
CA ARG A 35 -15.48 -3.55 -3.54
C ARG A 35 -15.24 -3.35 -2.04
N SER A 36 -14.78 -4.39 -1.33
CA SER A 36 -14.37 -4.29 0.08
C SER A 36 -13.19 -3.33 0.26
N HIS A 37 -12.13 -3.45 -0.57
CA HIS A 37 -11.01 -2.51 -0.55
C HIS A 37 -11.43 -1.07 -0.91
N LEU A 38 -12.35 -0.91 -1.88
CA LEU A 38 -12.93 0.38 -2.25
C LEU A 38 -13.69 1.01 -1.08
N GLY A 39 -14.46 0.21 -0.34
CA GLY A 39 -15.15 0.62 0.88
C GLY A 39 -14.16 1.12 1.95
N ARG A 40 -13.11 0.34 2.23
CA ARG A 40 -12.03 0.72 3.17
C ARG A 40 -11.35 2.03 2.75
N GLY A 41 -11.02 2.19 1.46
CA GLY A 41 -10.42 3.42 0.95
C GLY A 41 -11.32 4.65 1.12
N ARG A 42 -12.62 4.53 0.81
CA ARG A 42 -13.60 5.62 1.02
C ARG A 42 -13.74 5.99 2.50
N ALA A 43 -13.78 5.00 3.39
CA ALA A 43 -13.81 5.22 4.83
C ALA A 43 -12.52 5.90 5.32
N GLY A 44 -11.37 5.48 4.81
CA GLY A 44 -10.07 6.08 5.07
C GLY A 44 -10.01 7.56 4.68
N VAL A 45 -10.45 7.93 3.47
CA VAL A 45 -10.51 9.34 3.05
C VAL A 45 -11.35 10.17 4.01
N ARG A 46 -12.56 9.71 4.36
CA ARG A 46 -13.44 10.43 5.29
C ARG A 46 -12.79 10.64 6.66
N THR A 47 -12.10 9.62 7.17
CA THR A 47 -11.46 9.67 8.50
C THR A 47 -10.24 10.58 8.48
N ALA A 48 -9.34 10.40 7.52
CA ALA A 48 -8.11 11.17 7.38
C ALA A 48 -8.37 12.65 7.08
N THR A 49 -9.39 12.97 6.26
CA THR A 49 -9.79 14.36 6.04
C THR A 49 -10.31 15.03 7.32
N ARG A 50 -11.02 14.28 8.18
CA ARG A 50 -11.49 14.83 9.47
C ARG A 50 -10.35 15.05 10.46
N SER A 51 -9.30 14.23 10.42
CA SER A 51 -8.12 14.39 11.27
C SER A 51 -7.08 15.37 10.72
N GLY A 52 -7.26 15.88 9.48
CA GLY A 52 -6.30 16.75 8.82
C GLY A 52 -5.01 16.05 8.39
N ASP A 53 -5.02 14.72 8.29
CA ASP A 53 -3.84 13.93 7.87
C ASP A 53 -3.81 13.79 6.35
N GLU A 54 -3.12 14.71 5.69
CA GLU A 54 -3.01 14.73 4.23
C GLU A 54 -2.28 13.48 3.67
N ALA A 55 -1.34 12.90 4.42
CA ALA A 55 -0.64 11.69 4.00
C ALA A 55 -1.59 10.48 4.01
N ALA A 56 -2.38 10.33 5.07
CA ALA A 56 -3.41 9.30 5.14
C ALA A 56 -4.54 9.52 4.10
N VAL A 57 -4.90 10.78 3.79
CA VAL A 57 -5.82 11.09 2.69
C VAL A 57 -5.25 10.61 1.36
N ALA A 58 -3.97 10.90 1.08
CA ALA A 58 -3.32 10.49 -0.15
C ALA A 58 -3.27 8.95 -0.29
N ALA A 59 -2.89 8.24 0.78
CA ALA A 59 -2.88 6.78 0.82
C ALA A 59 -4.28 6.18 0.58
N ALA A 60 -5.30 6.74 1.24
CA ALA A 60 -6.68 6.28 1.07
C ALA A 60 -7.23 6.55 -0.35
N ARG A 61 -6.89 7.69 -0.96
CA ARG A 61 -7.23 8.02 -2.36
C ARG A 61 -6.51 7.09 -3.34
N HIS A 62 -5.25 6.78 -3.07
CA HIS A 62 -4.49 5.81 -3.87
C HIS A 62 -5.18 4.44 -3.89
N ARG A 63 -5.59 3.95 -2.71
CA ARG A 63 -6.37 2.71 -2.58
C ARG A 63 -7.67 2.73 -3.37
N VAL A 64 -8.44 3.83 -3.31
CA VAL A 64 -9.67 4.01 -4.10
C VAL A 64 -9.38 3.94 -5.60
N ASN A 65 -8.28 4.56 -6.04
CA ASN A 65 -7.89 4.57 -7.45
C ASN A 65 -7.50 3.18 -7.93
N LEU A 66 -6.70 2.43 -7.17
CA LEU A 66 -6.33 1.04 -7.49
C LEU A 66 -7.57 0.15 -7.62
N ALA A 67 -8.48 0.20 -6.65
CA ALA A 67 -9.70 -0.61 -6.68
C ALA A 67 -10.57 -0.30 -7.90
N LYS A 68 -10.72 0.98 -8.27
CA LYS A 68 -11.50 1.37 -9.45
C LYS A 68 -10.84 0.98 -10.78
N HIS A 69 -9.51 1.00 -10.84
CA HIS A 69 -8.78 0.49 -12.01
C HIS A 69 -8.96 -1.03 -12.14
N ALA A 70 -8.81 -1.76 -11.04
CA ALA A 70 -8.99 -3.21 -11.01
C ALA A 70 -10.43 -3.65 -11.36
N LEU A 71 -11.44 -2.88 -10.95
CA LEU A 71 -12.85 -3.10 -11.32
C LEU A 71 -13.18 -2.75 -12.79
N GLY A 72 -12.26 -2.13 -13.54
CA GLY A 72 -12.51 -1.65 -14.90
C GLY A 72 -13.31 -0.35 -15.01
N GLU A 73 -13.65 0.29 -13.89
CA GLU A 73 -14.36 1.58 -13.86
C GLU A 73 -13.46 2.74 -14.34
N ARG A 74 -12.15 2.54 -14.27
CA ARG A 74 -11.10 3.49 -14.70
C ARG A 74 -10.05 2.77 -15.57
N GLY A 75 -9.14 3.53 -16.20
CA GLY A 75 -8.04 2.98 -16.99
C GLY A 75 -8.46 2.67 -18.44
N PRO A 76 -7.86 1.65 -19.10
CA PRO A 76 -8.31 1.17 -20.40
C PRO A 76 -9.79 0.77 -20.37
N LYS A 77 -10.51 0.97 -21.46
CA LYS A 77 -11.89 0.48 -21.56
C LYS A 77 -11.85 -1.04 -21.65
N TRP A 78 -12.55 -1.73 -20.77
CA TRP A 78 -12.47 -3.20 -20.71
C TRP A 78 -12.94 -3.84 -22.03
N TRP A 79 -13.96 -3.29 -22.70
CA TRP A 79 -14.45 -3.80 -23.99
C TRP A 79 -13.47 -3.65 -25.17
N GLU A 80 -12.38 -2.90 -24.99
CA GLU A 80 -11.29 -2.79 -25.98
C GLU A 80 -10.13 -3.75 -25.67
N SER A 81 -10.18 -4.48 -24.55
CA SER A 81 -9.19 -5.52 -24.17
C SER A 81 -9.77 -6.92 -24.35
N ASP A 82 -8.92 -7.91 -24.55
CA ASP A 82 -9.32 -9.31 -24.39
C ASP A 82 -9.62 -9.64 -22.91
N GLU A 83 -10.38 -10.71 -22.68
CA GLU A 83 -10.82 -11.12 -21.34
C GLU A 83 -9.65 -11.49 -20.41
N ARG A 84 -8.61 -12.13 -20.94
CA ARG A 84 -7.43 -12.50 -20.16
C ARG A 84 -6.73 -11.27 -19.59
N ALA A 85 -6.49 -10.25 -20.41
CA ALA A 85 -5.89 -8.99 -19.97
C ALA A 85 -6.77 -8.26 -18.94
N ARG A 86 -8.10 -8.40 -19.02
CA ARG A 86 -9.03 -7.85 -18.00
C ARG A 86 -8.84 -8.54 -16.66
N LEU A 87 -8.83 -9.87 -16.65
CA LEU A 87 -8.64 -10.70 -15.45
C LEU A 87 -7.27 -10.45 -14.82
N GLU A 88 -6.20 -10.41 -15.62
CA GLU A 88 -4.84 -10.14 -15.14
C GLU A 88 -4.75 -8.79 -14.43
N ARG A 89 -5.37 -7.73 -14.98
CA ARG A 89 -5.42 -6.41 -14.32
C ARG A 89 -6.21 -6.44 -13.01
N ALA A 90 -7.33 -7.15 -12.97
CA ALA A 90 -8.14 -7.26 -11.76
C ALA A 90 -7.39 -7.99 -10.65
N HIS A 91 -6.76 -9.12 -10.95
CA HIS A 91 -5.94 -9.88 -10.00
C HIS A 91 -4.71 -9.11 -9.55
N ALA A 92 -3.99 -8.45 -10.47
CA ALA A 92 -2.83 -7.63 -10.12
C ALA A 92 -3.21 -6.45 -9.20
N GLY A 93 -4.33 -5.78 -9.49
CA GLY A 93 -4.84 -4.70 -8.65
C GLY A 93 -5.30 -5.20 -7.28
N LEU A 94 -5.94 -6.37 -7.21
CA LEU A 94 -6.33 -7.01 -5.95
C LEU A 94 -5.10 -7.37 -5.11
N ALA A 95 -4.06 -7.98 -5.72
CA ALA A 95 -2.83 -8.32 -5.03
C ALA A 95 -2.11 -7.08 -4.45
N GLN A 96 -2.07 -5.98 -5.20
CA GLN A 96 -1.54 -4.71 -4.69
C GLN A 96 -2.36 -4.19 -3.50
N LEU A 97 -3.67 -4.29 -3.57
CA LEU A 97 -4.57 -3.86 -2.50
C LEU A 97 -4.48 -4.74 -1.25
N ASP A 98 -4.27 -6.04 -1.41
CA ASP A 98 -4.00 -6.98 -0.32
C ASP A 98 -2.66 -6.65 0.34
N ALA A 99 -1.63 -6.32 -0.45
CA ALA A 99 -0.32 -5.93 0.07
C ALA A 99 -0.37 -4.64 0.92
N LEU A 100 -1.31 -3.72 0.62
CA LEU A 100 -1.55 -2.54 1.48
C LEU A 100 -2.17 -2.89 2.83
N ASP A 101 -2.79 -4.07 2.98
CA ASP A 101 -3.36 -4.55 4.24
C ASP A 101 -2.48 -5.56 4.95
N ALA A 102 -1.44 -6.06 4.27
CA ALA A 102 -0.47 -6.94 4.89
C ALA A 102 0.13 -6.20 6.09
N PRO A 103 0.13 -6.81 7.29
CA PRO A 103 0.78 -6.21 8.44
C PRO A 103 2.23 -5.95 8.03
N ASP A 104 2.68 -4.71 8.24
CA ASP A 104 4.00 -4.25 7.87
C ASP A 104 5.04 -5.29 8.33
N ALA A 105 5.55 -6.09 7.39
CA ALA A 105 6.53 -7.13 7.67
C ALA A 105 7.91 -6.52 8.01
N GLY A 106 7.98 -5.21 8.28
CA GLY A 106 9.16 -4.45 8.67
C GLY A 106 9.22 -4.01 10.13
N ALA A 107 8.17 -4.15 10.94
CA ALA A 107 8.19 -3.73 12.36
C ALA A 107 8.74 -4.81 13.32
N ARG A 108 9.71 -5.63 12.88
CA ARG A 108 10.39 -6.65 13.71
C ARG A 108 11.91 -6.68 13.47
N VAL A 109 12.61 -5.60 13.83
CA VAL A 109 14.04 -5.62 14.20
C VAL A 109 14.32 -4.59 15.30
N SER A 110 13.87 -4.87 16.51
CA SER A 110 14.46 -4.33 17.73
C SER A 110 14.41 -5.44 18.77
N GLU A 111 15.50 -6.18 18.95
CA GLU A 111 15.99 -6.67 20.24
C GLU A 111 17.29 -7.48 20.08
N GLY A 112 18.22 -7.22 20.99
CA GLY A 112 19.62 -7.64 20.95
C GLY A 112 20.50 -6.39 21.06
N GLY A 113 20.50 -5.66 22.16
CA GLY A 113 20.80 -6.15 23.50
C GLY A 113 22.21 -5.66 23.84
N THR A 114 22.31 -4.44 24.36
CA THR A 114 23.56 -3.87 24.88
C THR A 114 24.00 -4.69 26.09
N PRO A 115 25.21 -5.28 26.13
CA PRO A 115 25.77 -5.72 27.38
C PRO A 115 26.29 -4.50 28.15
N ASP A 116 25.61 -4.21 29.25
CA ASP A 116 26.11 -3.47 30.39
C ASP A 116 27.29 -4.25 31.00
N ALA A 117 28.47 -3.63 31.00
CA ALA A 117 29.61 -4.06 31.81
C ALA A 117 30.15 -2.82 32.52
N GLY A 118 29.73 -2.69 33.79
CA GLY A 118 30.10 -1.59 34.66
C GLY A 118 31.59 -1.53 34.97
N ALA A 119 32.08 -0.30 35.12
CA ALA A 119 33.24 0.02 35.93
C ALA A 119 32.82 0.06 37.41
N PRO A 120 33.74 -0.25 38.33
CA PRO A 120 34.14 0.82 39.24
C PRO A 120 35.65 0.91 39.51
N ALA A 121 36.02 2.10 39.97
CA ALA A 121 37.34 2.66 40.17
C ALA A 121 38.13 2.14 41.39
N SER A 122 39.46 2.31 41.35
CA SER A 122 40.32 2.99 42.36
C SER A 122 41.66 2.29 42.65
N GLY A 123 42.75 3.09 42.70
CA GLY A 123 43.82 2.89 43.70
C GLY A 123 45.26 2.65 43.21
N ASP A 124 46.05 3.74 43.22
CA ASP A 124 47.49 3.89 43.49
C ASP A 124 48.48 2.71 43.41
N ALA A 125 49.59 2.93 42.66
CA ALA A 125 50.95 2.56 43.09
C ALA A 125 52.04 3.29 42.27
N HIS A 126 52.58 4.35 42.88
CA HIS A 126 54.02 4.66 43.07
C HIS A 126 55.07 4.13 42.05
N ALA A 127 55.74 5.06 41.35
CA ALA A 127 57.04 4.85 40.67
C ALA A 127 58.19 4.65 41.68
N PRO A 128 59.34 4.06 41.30
CA PRO A 128 60.42 4.88 40.71
C PRO A 128 61.24 4.19 39.58
N GLY A 129 62.00 4.99 38.81
CA GLY A 129 62.93 4.57 37.72
C GLY A 129 64.17 3.78 38.20
N PRO A 130 65.30 3.66 37.46
CA PRO A 130 65.86 4.65 36.51
C PRO A 130 66.60 4.09 35.25
N ASP A 131 67.24 5.03 34.53
CA ASP A 131 68.51 4.94 33.78
C ASP A 131 68.62 4.41 32.33
N GLY A 132 68.64 5.38 31.39
CA GLY A 132 69.67 5.55 30.33
C GLY A 132 69.68 4.61 29.10
N PRO A 133 70.52 4.90 28.07
CA PRO A 133 70.92 6.19 27.52
C PRO A 133 70.64 6.31 25.99
N ALA A 134 70.90 7.52 25.47
CA ALA A 134 70.83 7.94 24.08
C ALA A 134 71.81 7.23 23.12
N VAL A 135 71.47 7.20 21.81
CA VAL A 135 72.28 7.54 20.60
C VAL A 135 71.77 6.77 19.37
N PRO A 136 72.10 7.17 18.11
CA PRO A 136 72.49 8.49 17.60
C PRO A 136 71.37 9.20 16.81
#